data_AF-A0LH00-F1
#
_entry.id   AF-A0LH00-F1
#
_cell.length_a   1.000
_cell.length_b   1.000
_cell.length_c   1.000
_cell.angle_alpha   90.00
_cell.angle_beta   90.00
_cell.angle_gamma   90.00
#
_symmetry.space_group_name_H-M   'P 1'
#
loop_
_entity.id
_entity.type
_entity.pdbx_description
1 polymer ?
#
loop_
_entity_poly.entity_id
_entity_poly.type
_entity_poly.pdbx_seq_one_letter_code
_entity_poly.pdbx_strand_id
1 'polypeptide(L)'
;MKHPNRTCAARAAWMPLALAVFLMTFPPGADAAPATRYEHPANRVVTDVLPPEMIQGPHFRVENKVVSYGYMNRFTVTSDFGVFEAQGNTALRKLLKEIQAIARLREIRRGDVYADAVKKAGKAPLEFGQNLITDPVDTITGVPRGVHRLIDNVRLNRSTPRGAHDDPRMEQVLSVSAHKREYAAALGVDVYSSNAVLQKELNSVGWAGALGSLTVSAAMAPFGGPAVLALQSSRLAQQMNDLLKTETPARLRQINAEKLRAMGVPADLAESFLSHPAFTPRHNTIIVTSLWALGNAQGRDNFLHLALSADDEESANFYQNMAEIMRGYHEKTSPIRQITVSSVLVLARAANGSVLVPFPLDHGVWTERAADVADSFMRGREHQSKGSKPRVELWVTGTLSPLFREQMARRGVKVNENVYRQVELMD
;
A
#
# COMPACT_ATOMS: atom_id res chain seq x y z
N MET A 1 -8.68 -68.12 -70.19
CA MET A 1 -8.93 -66.93 -69.36
C MET A 1 -7.92 -66.91 -68.22
N LYS A 2 -7.13 -65.81 -68.16
CA LYS A 2 -6.24 -65.30 -67.10
C LYS A 2 -5.44 -66.28 -66.22
N HIS A 3 -4.14 -66.37 -66.55
CA HIS A 3 -2.93 -66.41 -65.69
C HIS A 3 -3.03 -65.49 -64.43
N PRO A 4 -2.12 -65.57 -63.41
CA PRO A 4 -0.69 -65.98 -63.45
C PRO A 4 -0.20 -66.89 -62.29
N ASN A 5 0.76 -67.80 -62.51
CA ASN A 5 2.24 -67.63 -62.55
C ASN A 5 2.86 -67.21 -61.19
N ARG A 6 3.56 -68.14 -60.50
CA ARG A 6 5.01 -68.49 -60.64
C ARG A 6 5.88 -67.41 -59.96
N THR A 7 6.85 -67.67 -59.08
CA THR A 7 7.98 -68.64 -59.10
C THR A 7 8.74 -68.49 -57.75
N CYS A 8 9.24 -69.57 -57.13
CA CYS A 8 10.64 -70.07 -57.18
C CYS A 8 11.69 -69.02 -56.74
N ALA A 9 12.74 -69.27 -55.94
CA ALA A 9 13.43 -70.45 -55.43
C ALA A 9 14.41 -69.92 -54.33
N ALA A 10 14.60 -70.57 -53.18
CA ALA A 10 15.57 -71.63 -52.86
C ALA A 10 16.93 -71.17 -52.28
N ARG A 11 17.32 -71.87 -51.20
CA ARG A 11 18.68 -72.15 -50.68
C ARG A 11 19.44 -71.00 -49.99
N ALA A 12 20.30 -71.20 -48.99
CA ALA A 12 20.62 -72.29 -48.06
C ALA A 12 21.68 -71.72 -47.06
N ALA A 13 21.80 -72.38 -45.90
CA ALA A 13 23.05 -72.59 -45.13
C ALA A 13 23.59 -71.56 -44.10
N TRP A 14 23.62 -72.04 -42.84
CA TRP A 14 24.74 -72.09 -41.86
C TRP A 14 25.04 -70.91 -40.89
N MET A 15 24.77 -71.17 -39.59
CA MET A 15 25.49 -70.90 -38.30
C MET A 15 26.74 -69.98 -38.26
N PRO A 16 27.27 -69.60 -37.06
CA PRO A 16 26.72 -69.06 -35.80
C PRO A 16 27.50 -67.77 -35.36
N LEU A 17 27.09 -66.98 -34.35
CA LEU A 17 28.05 -66.02 -33.73
C LEU A 17 27.70 -65.54 -32.30
N ALA A 18 28.64 -65.82 -31.40
CA ALA A 18 29.11 -65.13 -30.20
C ALA A 18 28.24 -64.03 -29.53
N LEU A 19 27.88 -64.29 -28.27
CA LEU A 19 27.41 -63.30 -27.30
C LEU A 19 28.64 -62.61 -26.67
N ALA A 20 29.02 -61.44 -27.18
CA ALA A 20 30.00 -60.56 -26.53
C ALA A 20 29.28 -59.64 -25.53
N VAL A 21 29.54 -59.83 -24.24
CA VAL A 21 29.14 -58.91 -23.17
C VAL A 21 30.01 -57.67 -23.28
N PHE A 22 29.45 -56.60 -23.85
CA PHE A 22 30.03 -55.26 -23.78
C PHE A 22 29.54 -54.61 -22.49
N LEU A 23 30.38 -54.57 -21.45
CA LEU A 23 30.17 -53.69 -20.31
C LEU A 23 30.27 -52.24 -20.81
N MET A 24 29.13 -51.63 -21.14
CA MET A 24 29.02 -50.18 -21.14
C MET A 24 29.12 -49.73 -19.68
N THR A 25 30.30 -49.28 -19.28
CA THR A 25 30.45 -48.36 -18.16
C THR A 25 29.69 -47.08 -18.51
N PHE A 26 28.42 -47.02 -18.10
CA PHE A 26 27.70 -45.76 -17.99
C PHE A 26 28.48 -44.88 -17.00
N PRO A 27 28.83 -43.63 -17.35
CA PRO A 27 29.32 -42.71 -16.34
C PRO A 27 28.23 -42.54 -15.27
N PRO A 28 28.58 -42.58 -13.98
CA PRO A 28 27.62 -42.34 -12.92
C PRO A 28 27.11 -40.91 -13.04
N GLY A 29 25.79 -40.78 -13.14
CA GLY A 29 25.02 -39.59 -12.80
C GLY A 29 25.43 -38.31 -13.55
N ALA A 30 24.63 -37.95 -14.55
CA ALA A 30 24.30 -36.53 -14.68
C ALA A 30 23.88 -36.06 -13.28
N ASP A 31 24.57 -35.06 -12.72
CA ASP A 31 24.14 -34.37 -11.51
C ASP A 31 22.67 -34.03 -11.72
N ALA A 32 21.78 -34.75 -11.02
CA ALA A 32 20.40 -34.34 -10.91
C ALA A 32 20.48 -32.93 -10.34
N ALA A 33 20.06 -31.94 -11.13
CA ALA A 33 19.97 -30.56 -10.66
C ALA A 33 19.30 -30.60 -9.28
N PRO A 34 19.91 -30.01 -8.24
CA PRO A 34 19.39 -30.14 -6.88
C PRO A 34 17.92 -29.75 -6.90
N ALA A 35 17.05 -30.67 -6.46
CA ALA A 35 15.61 -30.44 -6.45
C ALA A 35 15.36 -29.05 -5.83
N THR A 36 14.71 -28.15 -6.59
CA THR A 36 14.50 -26.78 -6.16
C THR A 36 13.68 -26.82 -4.88
N ARG A 37 14.32 -26.56 -3.75
CA ARG A 37 13.65 -26.55 -2.46
C ARG A 37 12.77 -25.31 -2.40
N TYR A 38 11.48 -25.51 -2.17
CA TYR A 38 10.54 -24.42 -1.92
C TYR A 38 10.17 -24.37 -0.44
N GLU A 39 9.91 -23.16 0.04
CA GLU A 39 9.40 -22.89 1.37
C GLU A 39 7.88 -22.77 1.34
N HIS A 40 7.24 -23.14 2.45
CA HIS A 40 5.82 -22.92 2.68
C HIS A 40 5.66 -21.77 3.68
N PRO A 41 4.83 -20.76 3.40
CA PRO A 41 4.52 -19.71 4.37
C PRO A 41 3.97 -20.31 5.66
N ALA A 42 4.48 -19.83 6.80
CA ALA A 42 4.08 -20.31 8.12
C ALA A 42 3.80 -19.13 9.04
N ASN A 43 2.87 -19.33 9.98
CA ASN A 43 2.59 -18.35 11.02
C ASN A 43 3.83 -18.12 11.88
N ARG A 44 4.00 -16.88 12.36
CA ARG A 44 5.14 -16.46 13.17
C ARG A 44 4.69 -16.03 14.56
N VAL A 45 5.64 -15.91 15.48
CA VAL A 45 5.41 -15.34 16.79
C VAL A 45 5.70 -13.85 16.75
N VAL A 46 4.89 -13.05 17.44
CA VAL A 46 4.97 -11.58 17.40
C VAL A 46 6.35 -11.05 17.83
N THR A 47 7.02 -11.73 18.76
CA THR A 47 8.38 -11.40 19.24
C THR A 47 9.46 -11.55 18.17
N ASP A 48 9.21 -12.35 17.13
CA ASP A 48 10.15 -12.53 16.02
C ASP A 48 9.96 -11.47 14.93
N VAL A 49 8.87 -10.70 15.00
CA VAL A 49 8.40 -9.79 13.95
C VAL A 49 8.49 -8.34 14.39
N LEU A 50 8.13 -8.05 15.63
CA LEU A 50 7.96 -6.69 16.16
C LEU A 50 8.88 -6.44 17.36
N PRO A 51 9.35 -5.20 17.53
CA PRO A 51 10.06 -4.82 18.76
C PRO A 51 9.07 -4.70 19.93
N PRO A 52 9.52 -4.85 21.20
CA PRO A 52 8.65 -4.92 22.37
C PRO A 52 7.64 -3.77 22.51
N GLU A 53 8.05 -2.55 22.18
CA GLU A 53 7.23 -1.33 22.24
C GLU A 53 6.03 -1.34 21.27
N MET A 54 6.07 -2.17 20.22
CA MET A 54 4.96 -2.36 19.29
C MET A 54 4.08 -3.56 19.67
N ILE A 55 4.52 -4.43 20.57
CA ILE A 55 3.75 -5.60 21.01
C ILE A 55 2.70 -5.19 22.05
N GLN A 56 3.06 -4.29 22.97
CA GLN A 56 2.16 -3.85 24.02
C GLN A 56 2.34 -2.36 24.29
N GLY A 57 1.22 -1.65 24.35
CA GLY A 57 1.16 -0.24 24.73
C GLY A 57 0.08 0.00 25.79
N PRO A 58 -0.13 1.27 26.21
CA PRO A 58 -1.07 1.60 27.27
C PRO A 58 -2.52 1.18 27.00
N HIS A 59 -2.93 1.16 25.73
CA HIS A 59 -4.32 0.89 25.31
C HIS A 59 -4.44 -0.31 24.37
N PHE A 60 -3.36 -1.06 24.12
CA PHE A 60 -3.39 -2.16 23.18
C PHE A 60 -2.39 -3.27 23.52
N ARG A 61 -2.68 -4.44 22.96
CA ARG A 61 -1.78 -5.60 22.90
C ARG A 61 -1.95 -6.28 21.55
N VAL A 62 -0.84 -6.54 20.87
CA VAL A 62 -0.80 -7.36 19.67
C VAL A 62 -0.79 -8.83 20.09
N GLU A 63 -1.65 -9.62 19.47
CA GLU A 63 -1.76 -11.05 19.75
C GLU A 63 -0.48 -11.79 19.37
N ASN A 64 -0.16 -12.85 20.11
CA ASN A 64 1.11 -13.57 19.97
C ASN A 64 1.29 -14.21 18.58
N LYS A 65 0.19 -14.63 17.94
CA LYS A 65 0.19 -15.29 16.65
C LYS A 65 0.11 -14.26 15.52
N VAL A 66 1.14 -14.21 14.68
CA VAL A 66 1.17 -13.43 13.44
C VAL A 66 0.86 -14.36 12.28
N VAL A 67 -0.22 -14.09 11.56
CA VAL A 67 -0.64 -14.94 10.43
C VAL A 67 0.12 -14.52 9.17
N SER A 68 0.74 -15.47 8.50
CA SER A 68 1.33 -15.22 7.19
C SER A 68 0.20 -15.15 6.15
N TYR A 69 0.08 -14.01 5.47
CA TYR A 69 -0.93 -13.79 4.44
C TYR A 69 -0.26 -13.31 3.15
N GLY A 70 -0.03 -14.24 2.22
CA GLY A 70 0.83 -13.97 1.06
C GLY A 70 2.24 -13.59 1.52
N TYR A 71 2.68 -12.37 1.16
CA TYR A 71 3.95 -11.79 1.59
C TYR A 71 3.80 -10.73 2.70
N MET A 72 2.59 -10.55 3.23
CA MET A 72 2.26 -9.63 4.31
C MET A 72 2.01 -10.37 5.62
N ASN A 73 2.24 -9.69 6.73
CA ASN A 73 1.80 -10.15 8.04
C ASN A 73 0.37 -9.70 8.30
N ARG A 74 -0.47 -10.57 8.88
CA ARG A 74 -1.74 -10.17 9.48
C ARG A 74 -1.66 -10.24 10.99
N PHE A 75 -1.97 -9.13 11.63
CA PHE A 75 -1.97 -8.94 13.07
C PHE A 75 -3.39 -8.80 13.60
N THR A 76 -3.63 -9.36 14.77
CA THR A 76 -4.81 -9.06 15.59
C THR A 76 -4.36 -8.22 16.77
N VAL A 77 -5.05 -7.12 17.02
CA VAL A 77 -4.73 -6.16 18.09
C VAL A 77 -5.94 -6.03 19.01
N THR A 78 -5.78 -6.48 20.25
CA THR A 78 -6.77 -6.28 21.31
C THR A 78 -6.52 -4.91 21.96
N SER A 79 -7.57 -4.13 22.18
CA SER A 79 -7.46 -2.78 22.76
C SER A 79 -8.65 -2.44 23.66
N ASP A 80 -8.52 -1.35 24.41
CA ASP A 80 -9.61 -0.76 25.20
C ASP A 80 -10.82 -0.31 24.34
N PHE A 81 -10.65 -0.30 23.01
CA PHE A 81 -11.60 0.23 22.04
C PHE A 81 -12.17 -0.85 21.11
N GLY A 82 -11.82 -2.12 21.34
CA GLY A 82 -12.23 -3.26 20.55
C GLY A 82 -11.06 -4.08 20.03
N VAL A 83 -11.38 -5.11 19.24
CA VAL A 83 -10.39 -5.92 18.53
C VAL A 83 -10.28 -5.39 17.10
N PHE A 84 -9.05 -5.16 16.66
CA PHE A 84 -8.72 -4.67 15.34
C PHE A 84 -7.85 -5.68 14.59
N GLU A 85 -7.92 -5.65 13.27
CA GLU A 85 -7.00 -6.38 12.40
C GLU A 85 -6.17 -5.40 11.58
N ALA A 86 -4.89 -5.72 11.39
CA ALA A 86 -4.01 -4.96 10.52
C ALA A 86 -3.29 -5.93 9.57
N GLN A 87 -3.34 -5.62 8.28
CA GLN A 87 -2.64 -6.36 7.23
C GLN A 87 -1.46 -5.53 6.75
N GLY A 88 -0.23 -5.97 7.05
CA GLY A 88 0.99 -5.23 6.78
C GLY A 88 1.61 -4.62 8.04
N ASN A 89 2.93 -4.59 8.11
CA ASN A 89 3.66 -3.88 9.18
C ASN A 89 3.35 -2.37 9.17
N THR A 90 3.16 -1.77 7.99
CA THR A 90 2.77 -0.36 7.85
C THR A 90 1.35 -0.11 8.38
N ALA A 91 0.38 -0.96 8.02
CA ALA A 91 -0.98 -0.86 8.54
C ALA A 91 -1.02 -1.05 10.07
N LEU A 92 -0.17 -1.92 10.62
CA LEU A 92 -0.05 -2.04 12.07
C LEU A 92 0.46 -0.75 12.70
N ARG A 93 1.56 -0.16 12.20
CA ARG A 93 2.09 1.12 12.73
C ARG A 93 1.03 2.23 12.69
N LYS A 94 0.27 2.33 11.59
CA LYS A 94 -0.89 3.22 11.48
C LYS A 94 -1.90 2.93 12.59
N LEU A 95 -2.40 1.70 12.69
CA LEU A 95 -3.40 1.30 13.68
C LEU A 95 -2.98 1.58 15.13
N LEU A 96 -1.72 1.33 15.49
CA LEU A 96 -1.23 1.60 16.85
C LEU A 96 -1.25 3.10 17.19
N LYS A 97 -0.94 3.98 16.22
CA LYS A 97 -1.09 5.45 16.38
C LYS A 97 -2.56 5.84 16.51
N GLU A 98 -3.43 5.23 15.71
CA GLU A 98 -4.88 5.48 15.76
C GLU A 98 -5.49 5.09 17.11
N ILE A 99 -5.10 3.96 17.69
CA ILE A 99 -5.55 3.55 19.03
C ILE A 99 -5.17 4.60 20.07
N GLN A 100 -3.94 5.11 20.04
CA GLN A 100 -3.53 6.19 20.94
C GLN A 100 -4.32 7.49 20.71
N ALA A 101 -4.63 7.81 19.45
CA ALA A 101 -5.47 8.97 19.13
C ALA A 101 -6.91 8.80 19.62
N ILE A 102 -7.50 7.61 19.50
CA ILE A 102 -8.83 7.28 20.05
C ILE A 102 -8.84 7.51 21.56
N ALA A 103 -7.81 7.05 22.28
CA ALA A 103 -7.70 7.28 23.72
C ALA A 103 -7.75 8.77 24.06
N ARG A 104 -6.91 9.58 23.41
CA ARG A 104 -6.85 11.03 23.60
C ARG A 104 -8.16 11.73 23.26
N LEU A 105 -8.79 11.37 22.14
CA LEU A 105 -10.09 11.94 21.75
C LEU A 105 -11.18 11.62 22.77
N ARG A 106 -11.17 10.41 23.36
CA ARG A 106 -12.10 10.05 24.44
C ARG A 106 -11.82 10.79 25.73
N GLU A 107 -10.57 11.08 26.05
CA GLU A 107 -10.21 11.94 27.18
C GLU A 107 -10.68 13.37 26.97
N ILE A 108 -10.47 13.94 25.77
CA ILE A 108 -11.02 15.25 25.39
C ILE A 108 -12.53 15.27 25.59
N ARG A 109 -13.24 14.23 25.12
CA ARG A 109 -14.70 14.12 25.22
C ARG A 109 -15.22 14.06 26.66
N ARG A 110 -14.41 13.57 27.60
CA ARG A 110 -14.73 13.51 29.03
C ARG A 110 -14.43 14.82 29.76
N GLY A 111 -13.66 15.72 29.16
CA GLY A 111 -13.24 16.97 29.78
C GLY A 111 -14.30 18.07 29.75
N ASP A 112 -14.19 19.01 30.68
CA ASP A 112 -15.12 20.13 30.84
C ASP A 112 -15.17 21.03 29.60
N VAL A 113 -14.03 21.22 28.92
CA VAL A 113 -13.94 22.03 27.71
C VAL A 113 -14.84 21.47 26.59
N TYR A 114 -14.89 20.14 26.44
CA TYR A 114 -15.80 19.49 25.51
C TYR A 114 -17.25 19.63 25.95
N ALA A 115 -17.55 19.40 27.23
CA ALA A 115 -18.90 19.55 27.76
C ALA A 115 -19.45 20.96 27.55
N ASP A 116 -18.63 21.99 27.77
CA ASP A 116 -19.00 23.39 27.55
C ASP A 116 -19.18 23.72 26.06
N ALA A 117 -18.36 23.14 25.18
CA ALA A 117 -18.53 23.28 23.74
C ALA A 117 -19.87 22.67 23.28
N VAL A 118 -20.22 21.48 23.76
CA VAL A 118 -21.51 20.85 23.46
C VAL A 118 -22.68 21.68 24.02
N LYS A 119 -22.58 22.21 25.24
CA LYS A 119 -23.60 23.12 25.81
C LYS A 119 -23.78 24.39 24.97
N LYS A 120 -22.70 24.96 24.43
CA LYS A 120 -22.76 26.13 23.54
C LYS A 120 -23.39 25.77 22.20
N ALA A 121 -23.03 24.63 21.63
CA ALA A 121 -23.60 24.11 20.39
C ALA A 121 -25.12 23.90 20.50
N GLY A 122 -25.61 23.40 21.64
CA GLY A 122 -27.04 23.19 21.91
C GLY A 122 -27.88 24.48 22.02
N LYS A 123 -27.26 25.67 22.01
CA LYS A 123 -27.95 26.96 21.99
C LYS A 123 -28.15 27.52 20.57
N ALA A 124 -27.67 26.83 19.53
CA ALA A 124 -27.87 27.21 18.13
C ALA A 124 -29.28 26.81 17.63
N PRO A 125 -29.84 27.48 16.59
CA PRO A 125 -31.20 27.22 16.10
C PRO A 125 -31.43 25.74 15.72
N LEU A 126 -32.51 25.15 16.25
CA LEU A 126 -32.90 23.74 16.16
C LEU A 126 -33.38 23.28 14.77
N GLU A 127 -33.47 24.17 13.76
CA GLU A 127 -33.98 23.84 12.41
C GLU A 127 -33.09 22.87 11.57
N PHE A 128 -31.98 22.42 12.14
CA PHE A 128 -30.97 21.61 11.46
C PHE A 128 -30.76 20.21 12.08
N GLY A 129 -31.62 19.83 13.04
CA GLY A 129 -31.23 18.87 14.09
C GLY A 129 -31.77 17.43 14.07
N GLN A 130 -32.54 16.95 13.09
CA GLN A 130 -33.09 15.57 13.18
C GLN A 130 -32.36 14.50 12.36
N ASN A 131 -31.65 14.85 11.27
CA ASN A 131 -30.96 13.86 10.42
C ASN A 131 -29.43 13.86 10.55
N LEU A 132 -28.86 14.80 11.33
CA LEU A 132 -27.40 14.98 11.50
C LEU A 132 -26.88 14.45 12.84
N ILE A 133 -27.77 14.26 13.81
CA ILE A 133 -27.45 13.76 15.15
C ILE A 133 -27.40 12.23 15.19
N THR A 134 -28.21 11.56 14.37
CA THR A 134 -28.33 10.10 14.41
C THR A 134 -27.31 9.38 13.55
N ASP A 135 -26.99 9.85 12.33
CA ASP A 135 -26.01 9.17 11.45
C ASP A 135 -25.22 10.13 10.53
N PRO A 136 -24.23 10.89 11.05
CA PRO A 136 -23.29 11.62 10.20
C PRO A 136 -22.24 10.72 9.55
N VAL A 137 -22.23 9.43 9.92
CA VAL A 137 -21.29 8.42 9.42
C VAL A 137 -21.72 8.06 8.00
N ASP A 138 -23.00 7.76 7.75
CA ASP A 138 -23.45 7.24 6.44
C ASP A 138 -23.30 8.19 5.24
N THR A 139 -23.32 9.52 5.43
CA THR A 139 -23.22 10.47 4.29
C THR A 139 -21.78 10.74 3.84
N ILE A 140 -20.78 10.39 4.66
CA ILE A 140 -19.34 10.54 4.31
C ILE A 140 -18.60 9.20 4.36
N THR A 141 -19.14 8.20 5.05
CA THR A 141 -18.67 6.81 5.03
C THR A 141 -19.60 5.94 4.21
N GLY A 142 -19.71 6.26 2.93
CA GLY A 142 -20.10 5.28 1.91
C GLY A 142 -18.94 4.33 1.58
N VAL A 143 -18.25 3.77 2.59
CA VAL A 143 -17.29 2.67 2.38
C VAL A 143 -17.72 1.45 3.21
N PRO A 144 -18.81 0.75 2.83
CA PRO A 144 -18.99 -0.63 3.25
C PRO A 144 -17.92 -1.48 2.57
N ARG A 145 -17.30 -2.40 3.31
CA ARG A 145 -16.40 -3.41 2.72
C ARG A 145 -17.20 -4.26 1.74
N GLY A 146 -16.96 -4.04 0.45
CA GLY A 146 -17.38 -4.91 -0.64
C GLY A 146 -18.89 -4.97 -0.91
N VAL A 147 -19.44 -3.95 -1.58
CA VAL A 147 -20.37 -4.02 -2.73
C VAL A 147 -20.45 -2.61 -3.33
N HIS A 148 -19.69 -2.30 -4.39
CA HIS A 148 -19.72 -0.98 -5.05
C HIS A 148 -20.47 -0.96 -6.41
N ARG A 149 -21.37 -1.91 -6.65
CA ARG A 149 -22.32 -1.78 -7.75
C ARG A 149 -23.39 -0.78 -7.36
N LEU A 150 -23.15 0.49 -7.67
CA LEU A 150 -24.06 1.63 -7.89
C LEU A 150 -23.35 2.93 -7.46
N ILE A 151 -22.46 3.45 -8.30
CA ILE A 151 -22.11 4.88 -8.27
C ILE A 151 -22.53 5.46 -9.61
N ASP A 152 -23.83 5.67 -9.75
CA ASP A 152 -24.36 6.82 -10.48
C ASP A 152 -23.93 8.07 -9.72
N ASN A 153 -22.72 8.56 -10.03
CA ASN A 153 -22.34 9.96 -9.81
C ASN A 153 -21.45 10.45 -10.97
N VAL A 154 -21.75 9.99 -12.18
CA VAL A 154 -21.60 10.82 -13.37
C VAL A 154 -22.58 11.99 -13.22
N ARG A 155 -22.22 13.04 -12.45
CA ARG A 155 -22.76 14.42 -12.57
C ARG A 155 -22.36 15.45 -11.49
N LEU A 156 -21.48 15.20 -10.52
CA LEU A 156 -21.12 16.27 -9.57
C LEU A 156 -20.18 17.36 -10.14
N ASN A 157 -19.66 17.20 -11.37
CA ASN A 157 -18.80 18.20 -12.03
C ASN A 157 -19.41 18.83 -13.31
N ARG A 158 -20.71 18.69 -13.55
CA ARG A 158 -21.42 19.51 -14.53
C ARG A 158 -22.65 20.10 -13.84
N SER A 159 -22.53 21.38 -13.48
CA SER A 159 -23.50 22.20 -12.76
C SER A 159 -23.43 22.05 -11.23
N THR A 160 -22.46 22.70 -10.59
CA THR A 160 -22.79 23.42 -9.36
C THR A 160 -23.75 24.53 -9.77
N PRO A 161 -25.03 24.51 -9.36
CA PRO A 161 -25.88 25.67 -9.55
C PRO A 161 -25.22 26.84 -8.82
N ARG A 162 -25.12 28.00 -9.47
CA ARG A 162 -24.78 29.25 -8.77
C ARG A 162 -25.78 29.38 -7.59
N GLY A 163 -25.28 29.28 -6.36
CA GLY A 163 -26.08 29.28 -5.12
C GLY A 163 -25.79 28.14 -4.12
N ALA A 164 -25.10 27.06 -4.52
CA ALA A 164 -24.77 25.96 -3.59
C ALA A 164 -23.67 26.29 -2.55
N HIS A 165 -22.98 27.42 -2.71
CA HIS A 165 -22.00 27.93 -1.72
C HIS A 165 -22.66 28.80 -0.63
N ASP A 166 -23.93 29.19 -0.82
CA ASP A 166 -24.68 30.03 0.12
C ASP A 166 -25.68 29.21 0.97
N ASP A 167 -25.61 27.87 0.92
CA ASP A 167 -26.40 27.00 1.78
C ASP A 167 -25.72 26.86 3.15
N PRO A 168 -26.33 27.36 4.25
CA PRO A 168 -25.75 27.28 5.59
C PRO A 168 -25.48 25.83 6.04
N ARG A 169 -26.19 24.83 5.48
CA ARG A 169 -25.94 23.41 5.76
C ARG A 169 -24.62 22.93 5.17
N MET A 170 -24.28 23.39 3.98
CA MET A 170 -23.01 23.04 3.31
C MET A 170 -21.84 23.68 4.04
N GLU A 171 -21.95 24.96 4.42
CA GLU A 171 -20.93 25.66 5.20
C GLU A 171 -20.64 24.95 6.53
N GLN A 172 -21.69 24.48 7.20
CA GLN A 172 -21.57 23.73 8.46
C GLN A 172 -20.82 22.40 8.28
N VAL A 173 -21.18 21.59 7.26
CA VAL A 173 -20.50 20.32 6.96
C VAL A 173 -19.03 20.54 6.59
N LEU A 174 -18.75 21.61 5.84
CA LEU A 174 -17.38 22.01 5.50
C LEU A 174 -16.59 22.42 6.75
N SER A 175 -17.21 23.15 7.68
CA SER A 175 -16.61 23.53 8.97
C SER A 175 -16.29 22.31 9.84
N VAL A 176 -17.22 21.34 9.96
CA VAL A 176 -16.98 20.08 10.68
C VAL A 176 -15.80 19.31 10.07
N SER A 177 -15.78 19.21 8.74
CA SER A 177 -14.71 18.54 8.02
C SER A 177 -13.35 19.22 8.21
N ALA A 178 -13.33 20.56 8.29
CA ALA A 178 -12.12 21.32 8.57
C ALA A 178 -11.59 21.03 9.98
N HIS A 179 -12.43 21.12 11.02
CA HIS A 179 -12.02 20.80 12.39
C HIS A 179 -11.53 19.35 12.52
N LYS A 180 -12.21 18.40 11.87
CA LYS A 180 -11.78 17.01 11.82
C LYS A 180 -10.36 16.85 11.29
N ARG A 181 -10.01 17.56 10.21
CA ARG A 181 -8.65 17.59 9.65
C ARG A 181 -7.65 18.21 10.62
N GLU A 182 -8.01 19.27 11.33
CA GLU A 182 -7.13 19.88 12.33
C GLU A 182 -6.83 18.94 13.50
N TYR A 183 -7.84 18.25 14.04
CA TYR A 183 -7.65 17.25 15.09
C TYR A 183 -6.82 16.07 14.61
N ALA A 184 -7.11 15.53 13.43
CA ALA A 184 -6.35 14.43 12.85
C ALA A 184 -4.87 14.82 12.65
N ALA A 185 -4.61 16.01 12.11
CA ALA A 185 -3.26 16.52 11.90
C ALA A 185 -2.50 16.76 13.22
N ALA A 186 -3.18 17.24 14.26
CA ALA A 186 -2.58 17.43 15.59
C ALA A 186 -2.28 16.11 16.31
N LEU A 187 -3.08 15.07 16.04
CA LEU A 187 -2.89 13.72 16.60
C LEU A 187 -1.96 12.84 15.75
N GLY A 188 -1.52 13.31 14.58
CA GLY A 188 -0.66 12.55 13.67
C GLY A 188 -1.34 11.32 13.06
N VAL A 189 -2.65 11.40 12.81
CA VAL A 189 -3.46 10.31 12.23
C VAL A 189 -4.07 10.71 10.90
N ASP A 190 -4.38 9.71 10.07
CA ASP A 190 -5.04 9.93 8.80
C ASP A 190 -6.53 10.27 8.97
N VAL A 191 -6.93 11.45 8.51
CA VAL A 191 -8.34 11.89 8.50
C VAL A 191 -9.21 10.97 7.63
N TYR A 192 -8.63 10.30 6.64
CA TYR A 192 -9.30 9.34 5.76
C TYR A 192 -9.15 7.88 6.19
N SER A 193 -8.72 7.63 7.43
CA SER A 193 -8.59 6.28 7.98
C SER A 193 -9.90 5.48 7.86
N SER A 194 -9.81 4.19 7.53
CA SER A 194 -10.93 3.25 7.53
C SER A 194 -11.35 2.78 8.94
N ASN A 195 -10.62 3.19 9.98
CA ASN A 195 -10.93 2.84 11.35
C ASN A 195 -12.20 3.55 11.84
N ALA A 196 -13.32 2.84 11.84
CA ALA A 196 -14.62 3.39 12.21
C ALA A 196 -14.65 3.98 13.63
N VAL A 197 -13.88 3.44 14.58
CA VAL A 197 -13.82 3.97 15.95
C VAL A 197 -13.12 5.32 15.96
N LEU A 198 -11.98 5.44 15.26
CA LEU A 198 -11.30 6.72 15.10
C LEU A 198 -12.19 7.73 14.39
N GLN A 199 -12.82 7.33 13.28
CA GLN A 199 -13.71 8.19 12.50
C GLN A 199 -14.85 8.75 13.34
N LYS A 200 -15.45 7.92 14.21
CA LYS A 200 -16.50 8.34 15.15
C LYS A 200 -16.00 9.40 16.13
N GLU A 201 -14.84 9.18 16.75
CA GLU A 201 -14.29 10.13 17.73
C GLU A 201 -13.84 11.44 17.07
N LEU A 202 -13.19 11.38 15.91
CA LEU A 202 -12.81 12.56 15.11
C LEU A 202 -14.05 13.37 14.67
N ASN A 203 -15.12 12.70 14.25
CA ASN A 203 -16.38 13.36 13.91
C ASN A 203 -16.99 14.07 15.12
N SER A 204 -16.96 13.45 16.30
CA SER A 204 -17.48 14.01 17.55
C SER A 204 -16.79 15.33 17.91
N VAL A 205 -15.45 15.35 17.90
CA VAL A 205 -14.69 16.58 18.20
C VAL A 205 -14.78 17.60 17.06
N GLY A 206 -14.92 17.16 15.81
CA GLY A 206 -15.16 18.04 14.66
C GLY A 206 -16.46 18.84 14.79
N TRP A 207 -17.55 18.17 15.20
CA TRP A 207 -18.82 18.82 15.49
C TRP A 207 -18.74 19.78 16.68
N ALA A 208 -18.09 19.36 17.77
CA ALA A 208 -17.87 20.23 18.93
C ALA A 208 -17.00 21.46 18.59
N GLY A 209 -16.04 21.33 17.68
CA GLY A 209 -15.27 22.46 17.15
C GLY A 209 -16.15 23.42 16.35
N ALA A 210 -16.83 22.89 15.33
CA ALA A 210 -17.63 23.67 14.39
C ALA A 210 -18.80 24.42 15.06
N LEU A 211 -19.49 23.82 16.03
CA LEU A 211 -20.68 24.40 16.67
C LEU A 211 -20.44 24.91 18.08
N GLY A 212 -19.44 24.36 18.77
CA GLY A 212 -19.19 24.57 20.19
C GLY A 212 -17.94 25.39 20.48
N SER A 213 -17.22 25.87 19.47
CA SER A 213 -15.95 26.61 19.60
C SER A 213 -14.80 25.83 20.25
N LEU A 214 -14.85 24.49 20.23
CA LEU A 214 -13.77 23.64 20.76
C LEU A 214 -12.55 23.65 19.81
N THR A 215 -11.63 24.58 20.06
CA THR A 215 -10.37 24.64 19.29
C THR A 215 -9.43 23.48 19.65
N VAL A 216 -8.64 23.03 18.68
CA VAL A 216 -7.63 21.98 18.89
C VAL A 216 -6.65 22.35 20.00
N SER A 217 -6.20 23.61 20.06
CA SER A 217 -5.28 24.07 21.10
C SER A 217 -5.88 23.95 22.50
N ALA A 218 -7.15 24.33 22.68
CA ALA A 218 -7.82 24.21 23.97
C ALA A 218 -8.02 22.74 24.37
N ALA A 219 -8.46 21.90 23.42
CA ALA A 219 -8.66 20.47 23.65
C ALA A 219 -7.35 19.73 23.97
N MET A 220 -6.22 20.14 23.38
CA MET A 220 -4.91 19.51 23.57
C MET A 220 -4.11 20.08 24.74
N ALA A 221 -4.56 21.15 25.38
CA ALA A 221 -3.82 21.81 26.47
C ALA A 221 -3.44 20.85 27.63
N PRO A 222 -4.30 19.91 28.08
CA PRO A 222 -3.93 18.96 29.13
C PRO A 222 -2.81 17.98 28.73
N PHE A 223 -2.56 17.82 27.43
CA PHE A 223 -1.55 16.90 26.89
C PHE A 223 -0.25 17.60 26.50
N GLY A 224 -0.04 18.85 26.93
CA GLY A 224 1.12 19.64 26.54
C GLY A 224 1.01 20.28 25.15
N GLY A 225 -0.19 20.32 24.58
CA GLY A 225 -0.46 20.93 23.27
C GLY A 225 -0.08 20.05 22.07
N PRO A 226 -0.38 20.50 20.83
CA PRO A 226 -0.18 19.69 19.62
C PRO A 226 1.30 19.47 19.27
N ALA A 227 2.22 20.30 19.78
CA ALA A 227 3.64 20.25 19.45
C ALA A 227 4.32 18.98 20.00
N VAL A 228 3.90 18.47 21.16
CA VAL A 228 4.53 17.30 21.82
C VAL A 228 4.38 16.01 20.99
N LEU A 229 3.32 15.91 20.19
CA LEU A 229 3.03 14.72 19.38
C LEU A 229 3.73 14.73 18.01
N ALA A 230 4.22 15.89 17.54
CA ALA A 230 4.75 16.08 16.20
C ALA A 230 6.30 16.00 16.09
N LEU A 231 7.01 15.84 17.22
CA LEU A 231 8.47 16.04 17.35
C LEU A 231 9.36 15.08 16.55
N GLN A 232 8.81 14.08 15.85
CA GLN A 232 9.59 13.09 15.09
C GLN A 232 9.15 12.94 13.63
N SER A 233 8.62 14.00 13.02
CA SER A 233 8.24 14.00 11.61
C SER A 233 9.35 14.59 10.72
N SER A 234 9.60 13.99 9.56
CA SER A 234 10.47 14.61 8.56
C SER A 234 9.79 15.85 7.96
N ARG A 235 10.57 16.70 7.27
CA ARG A 235 10.04 17.85 6.53
C ARG A 235 8.97 17.46 5.50
N LEU A 236 9.12 16.31 4.85
CA LEU A 236 8.16 15.84 3.85
C LEU A 236 6.86 15.37 4.51
N ALA A 237 6.93 14.64 5.62
CA ALA A 237 5.75 14.30 6.42
C ALA A 237 5.03 15.54 6.94
N GLN A 238 5.76 16.58 7.37
CA GLN A 238 5.17 17.86 7.78
C GLN A 238 4.43 18.53 6.62
N GLN A 239 5.06 18.65 5.45
CA GLN A 239 4.42 19.22 4.27
C GLN A 239 3.17 18.45 3.85
N MET A 240 3.20 17.12 3.91
CA MET A 240 2.01 16.31 3.61
C MET A 240 0.94 16.46 4.68
N ASN A 241 1.31 16.52 5.95
CA ASN A 241 0.35 16.76 7.03
C ASN A 241 -0.32 18.13 6.90
N ASP A 242 0.47 19.18 6.60
CA ASP A 242 -0.04 20.52 6.36
C ASP A 242 -0.99 20.54 5.16
N LEU A 243 -0.60 19.92 4.04
CA LEU A 243 -1.42 19.84 2.84
C LEU A 243 -2.74 19.10 3.11
N LEU A 244 -2.70 17.96 3.80
CA LEU A 244 -3.89 17.17 4.16
C LEU A 244 -4.74 17.85 5.22
N LYS A 245 -4.16 18.74 6.04
CA LYS A 245 -4.87 19.54 7.03
C LYS A 245 -5.64 20.68 6.36
N THR A 246 -4.97 21.44 5.49
CA THR A 246 -5.50 22.69 4.94
C THR A 246 -6.43 22.46 3.75
N GLU A 247 -6.12 21.50 2.89
CA GLU A 247 -6.83 21.32 1.63
C GLU A 247 -8.07 20.44 1.75
N THR A 248 -9.10 20.76 0.97
CA THR A 248 -10.28 19.90 0.83
C THR A 248 -9.98 18.71 -0.10
N PRO A 249 -10.75 17.60 -0.02
CA PRO A 249 -10.59 16.48 -0.96
C PRO A 249 -10.65 16.91 -2.44
N ALA A 250 -11.55 17.85 -2.77
CA ALA A 250 -11.68 18.39 -4.12
C ALA A 250 -10.43 19.17 -4.54
N ARG A 251 -9.86 19.98 -3.64
CA ARG A 251 -8.64 20.74 -3.93
C ARG A 251 -7.40 19.85 -4.02
N LEU A 252 -7.29 18.83 -3.16
CA LEU A 252 -6.27 17.78 -3.29
C LEU A 252 -6.35 17.07 -4.65
N ARG A 253 -7.56 16.72 -5.10
CA ARG A 253 -7.77 16.12 -6.42
C ARG A 253 -7.31 17.05 -7.55
N GLN A 254 -7.60 18.34 -7.47
CA GLN A 254 -7.13 19.33 -8.44
C GLN A 254 -5.60 19.42 -8.46
N ILE A 255 -4.96 19.55 -7.28
CA ILE A 255 -3.50 19.59 -7.14
C ILE A 255 -2.87 18.34 -7.76
N ASN A 256 -3.45 17.16 -7.48
CA ASN A 256 -2.97 15.90 -8.02
C ASN A 256 -3.15 15.81 -9.54
N ALA A 257 -4.30 16.24 -10.06
CA ALA A 257 -4.55 16.29 -11.51
C ALA A 257 -3.60 17.24 -12.24
N GLU A 258 -3.32 18.41 -11.66
CA GLU A 258 -2.36 19.39 -12.19
C GLU A 258 -0.95 18.79 -12.25
N LYS A 259 -0.50 18.12 -11.17
CA LYS A 259 0.79 17.41 -11.14
C LYS A 259 0.84 16.28 -12.16
N LEU A 260 -0.17 15.42 -12.22
CA LEU A 260 -0.26 14.32 -13.19
C LEU A 260 -0.16 14.82 -14.63
N ARG A 261 -0.90 15.87 -14.97
CA ARG A 261 -0.83 16.52 -16.29
C ARG A 261 0.57 17.06 -16.58
N ALA A 262 1.19 17.73 -15.61
CA ALA A 262 2.56 18.25 -15.77
C ALA A 262 3.61 17.14 -15.88
N MET A 263 3.35 15.94 -15.36
CA MET A 263 4.17 14.74 -15.58
C MET A 263 3.95 14.09 -16.96
N GLY A 264 3.01 14.59 -17.76
CA GLY A 264 2.65 14.05 -19.07
C GLY A 264 1.69 12.86 -19.00
N VAL A 265 1.03 12.63 -17.86
CA VAL A 265 0.04 11.55 -17.72
C VAL A 265 -1.22 11.90 -18.53
N PRO A 266 -1.74 10.97 -19.36
CA PRO A 266 -3.00 11.17 -20.10
C PRO A 266 -4.17 11.51 -19.17
N ALA A 267 -5.06 12.40 -19.63
CA ALA A 267 -6.16 12.93 -18.80
C ALA A 267 -7.16 11.85 -18.37
N ASP A 268 -7.43 10.87 -19.24
CA ASP A 268 -8.29 9.71 -18.98
C ASP A 268 -7.69 8.77 -17.92
N LEU A 269 -6.37 8.52 -17.99
CA LEU A 269 -5.66 7.76 -16.97
C LEU A 269 -5.63 8.49 -15.62
N ALA A 270 -5.34 9.79 -15.64
CA ALA A 270 -5.34 10.61 -14.43
C ALA A 270 -6.72 10.60 -13.75
N GLU A 271 -7.81 10.75 -14.52
CA GLU A 271 -9.16 10.68 -13.97
C GLU A 271 -9.50 9.29 -13.46
N SER A 272 -9.14 8.23 -14.20
CA SER A 272 -9.34 6.84 -13.76
C SER A 272 -8.65 6.56 -12.43
N PHE A 273 -7.41 7.02 -12.26
CA PHE A 273 -6.66 6.88 -11.01
C PHE A 273 -7.26 7.71 -9.87
N LEU A 274 -7.56 8.98 -10.09
CA LEU A 274 -8.06 9.88 -9.05
C LEU A 274 -9.50 9.59 -8.62
N SER A 275 -10.28 8.90 -9.46
CA SER A 275 -11.64 8.43 -9.16
C SER A 275 -11.68 7.00 -8.62
N HIS A 276 -10.53 6.32 -8.58
CA HIS A 276 -10.47 4.91 -8.25
C HIS A 276 -10.87 4.65 -6.78
N PRO A 277 -11.83 3.74 -6.51
CA PRO A 277 -12.46 3.60 -5.20
C PRO A 277 -11.52 3.09 -4.09
N ALA A 278 -10.50 2.32 -4.44
CA ALA A 278 -9.53 1.83 -3.45
C ALA A 278 -8.62 2.95 -2.88
N PHE A 279 -8.45 4.08 -3.58
CA PHE A 279 -7.53 5.13 -3.17
C PHE A 279 -8.24 6.30 -2.48
N THR A 280 -7.89 6.54 -1.23
CA THR A 280 -8.33 7.76 -0.52
C THR A 280 -7.61 9.01 -1.07
N PRO A 281 -8.11 10.23 -0.79
CA PRO A 281 -7.41 11.47 -1.16
C PRO A 281 -5.97 11.54 -0.62
N ARG A 282 -5.69 10.93 0.53
CA ARG A 282 -4.33 10.79 1.06
C ARG A 282 -3.47 9.90 0.16
N HIS A 283 -3.92 8.69 -0.17
CA HIS A 283 -3.17 7.79 -1.05
C HIS A 283 -2.83 8.46 -2.39
N ASN A 284 -3.83 9.07 -3.03
CA ASN A 284 -3.64 9.80 -4.29
C ASN A 284 -2.56 10.88 -4.15
N THR A 285 -2.63 11.68 -3.09
CA THR A 285 -1.67 12.76 -2.83
C THR A 285 -0.25 12.26 -2.59
N ILE A 286 -0.08 11.18 -1.82
CA ILE A 286 1.23 10.60 -1.51
C ILE A 286 1.84 9.94 -2.75
N ILE A 287 1.06 9.15 -3.49
CA ILE A 287 1.49 8.51 -4.72
C ILE A 287 1.92 9.57 -5.73
N VAL A 288 1.05 10.55 -6.02
CA VAL A 288 1.33 11.59 -7.01
C VAL A 288 2.54 12.44 -6.60
N THR A 289 2.67 12.77 -5.31
CA THR A 289 3.83 13.51 -4.81
C THR A 289 5.11 12.69 -4.92
N SER A 290 5.05 11.38 -4.66
CA SER A 290 6.20 10.49 -4.80
C SER A 290 6.62 10.33 -6.26
N LEU A 291 5.67 10.22 -7.19
CA LEU A 291 5.96 10.20 -8.63
C LEU A 291 6.47 11.55 -9.15
N TRP A 292 5.97 12.65 -8.59
CA TRP A 292 6.44 14.01 -8.90
C TRP A 292 7.90 14.20 -8.50
N ALA A 293 8.30 13.70 -7.33
CA ALA A 293 9.68 13.75 -6.84
C ALA A 293 10.68 13.03 -7.74
N LEU A 294 10.23 12.13 -8.63
CA LEU A 294 11.09 11.46 -9.60
C LEU A 294 11.54 12.37 -10.77
N GLY A 295 11.11 13.63 -10.78
CA GLY A 295 11.54 14.65 -11.75
C GLY A 295 11.16 14.30 -13.18
N ASN A 296 12.16 14.09 -14.04
CA ASN A 296 11.96 13.81 -15.47
C ASN A 296 11.90 12.31 -15.80
N ALA A 297 11.62 11.45 -14.80
CA ALA A 297 11.46 10.02 -15.04
C ALA A 297 10.35 9.73 -16.05
N GLN A 298 10.66 8.94 -17.08
CA GLN A 298 9.68 8.48 -18.07
C GLN A 298 8.88 7.29 -17.53
N GLY A 299 7.68 7.05 -18.07
CA GLY A 299 6.90 5.84 -17.76
C GLY A 299 6.16 5.86 -16.42
N ARG A 300 5.94 7.03 -15.82
CA ARG A 300 5.15 7.17 -14.58
C ARG A 300 3.69 6.75 -14.74
N ASP A 301 3.16 6.90 -15.95
CA ASP A 301 1.87 6.35 -16.40
C ASP A 301 1.82 4.82 -16.34
N ASN A 302 2.90 4.09 -16.66
CA ASN A 302 2.94 2.64 -16.52
C ASN A 302 2.67 2.19 -15.07
N PHE A 303 3.24 2.91 -14.10
CA PHE A 303 2.98 2.66 -12.69
C PHE A 303 1.50 2.89 -12.34
N LEU A 304 0.92 3.99 -12.84
CA LEU A 304 -0.49 4.31 -12.58
C LEU A 304 -1.43 3.27 -13.20
N HIS A 305 -1.14 2.79 -14.41
CA HIS A 305 -1.89 1.70 -15.03
C HIS A 305 -1.89 0.44 -14.15
N LEU A 306 -0.74 0.08 -13.58
CA LEU A 306 -0.66 -1.04 -12.66
C LEU A 306 -1.45 -0.75 -11.37
N ALA A 307 -1.35 0.45 -10.83
CA ALA A 307 -2.05 0.86 -9.61
C ALA A 307 -3.58 0.79 -9.72
N LEU A 308 -4.16 0.90 -10.92
CA LEU A 308 -5.59 0.69 -11.16
C LEU A 308 -6.08 -0.75 -10.89
N SER A 309 -5.17 -1.70 -10.64
CA SER A 309 -5.52 -3.05 -10.19
C SER A 309 -5.68 -3.18 -8.68
N ALA A 310 -5.61 -2.07 -7.92
CA ALA A 310 -5.94 -2.09 -6.51
C ALA A 310 -7.42 -2.42 -6.30
N ASP A 311 -7.73 -3.33 -5.39
CA ASP A 311 -9.11 -3.74 -5.09
C ASP A 311 -9.61 -3.15 -3.76
N ASP A 312 -8.70 -2.79 -2.87
CA ASP A 312 -8.96 -2.46 -1.48
C ASP A 312 -7.88 -1.56 -0.87
N GLU A 313 -8.04 -1.21 0.41
CA GLU A 313 -7.06 -0.37 1.13
C GLU A 313 -5.69 -1.07 1.28
N GLU A 314 -5.64 -2.41 1.33
CA GLU A 314 -4.37 -3.15 1.44
C GLU A 314 -3.53 -2.96 0.17
N SER A 315 -4.14 -3.20 -1.00
CA SER A 315 -3.52 -2.97 -2.29
C SER A 315 -3.22 -1.48 -2.55
N ALA A 316 -4.07 -0.56 -2.06
CA ALA A 316 -3.77 0.88 -2.11
C ALA A 316 -2.51 1.25 -1.31
N ASN A 317 -2.36 0.72 -0.08
CA ASN A 317 -1.16 0.89 0.74
C ASN A 317 0.07 0.26 0.08
N PHE A 318 -0.09 -0.90 -0.58
CA PHE A 318 0.99 -1.53 -1.34
C PHE A 318 1.51 -0.62 -2.45
N TYR A 319 0.64 -0.04 -3.27
CA TYR A 319 1.05 0.89 -4.32
C TYR A 319 1.62 2.20 -3.76
N GLN A 320 1.07 2.72 -2.65
CA GLN A 320 1.66 3.88 -1.97
C GLN A 320 3.09 3.59 -1.54
N ASN A 321 3.32 2.51 -0.78
CA ASN A 321 4.65 2.13 -0.30
C ASN A 321 5.62 1.91 -1.48
N MET A 322 5.15 1.34 -2.58
CA MET A 322 5.97 1.16 -3.78
C MET A 322 6.43 2.50 -4.38
N ALA A 323 5.52 3.48 -4.49
CA ALA A 323 5.85 4.83 -4.95
C ALA A 323 6.83 5.53 -4.00
N GLU A 324 6.67 5.37 -2.69
CA GLU A 324 7.56 5.94 -1.69
C GLU A 324 8.96 5.31 -1.71
N ILE A 325 9.07 3.99 -1.92
CA ILE A 325 10.35 3.30 -2.14
C ILE A 325 11.06 3.88 -3.37
N MET A 326 10.34 4.07 -4.49
CA MET A 326 10.92 4.70 -5.68
C MET A 326 11.42 6.11 -5.40
N ARG A 327 10.64 6.94 -4.70
CA ARG A 327 11.06 8.29 -4.26
C ARG A 327 12.33 8.22 -3.42
N GLY A 328 12.34 7.43 -2.36
CA GLY A 328 13.49 7.31 -1.47
C GLY A 328 14.75 6.81 -2.18
N TYR A 329 14.61 5.87 -3.11
CA TYR A 329 15.72 5.43 -3.97
C TYR A 329 16.24 6.57 -4.86
N HIS A 330 15.33 7.30 -5.50
CA HIS A 330 15.66 8.43 -6.37
C HIS A 330 16.47 9.49 -5.63
N GLU A 331 16.05 9.84 -4.41
CA GLU A 331 16.63 10.89 -3.59
C GLU A 331 17.96 10.48 -2.94
N LYS A 332 18.06 9.25 -2.44
CA LYS A 332 19.18 8.83 -1.58
C LYS A 332 20.20 7.92 -2.26
N THR A 333 19.83 7.27 -3.36
CA THR A 333 20.69 6.28 -4.03
C THR A 333 21.08 6.71 -5.43
N SER A 334 20.13 6.87 -6.33
CA SER A 334 20.39 7.31 -7.71
C SER A 334 19.10 7.78 -8.39
N PRO A 335 19.14 8.89 -9.16
CA PRO A 335 17.97 9.36 -9.89
C PRO A 335 17.38 8.29 -10.81
N ILE A 336 16.09 7.99 -10.64
CA ILE A 336 15.29 7.14 -11.54
C ILE A 336 15.05 7.89 -12.86
N ARG A 337 15.26 7.20 -13.98
CA ARG A 337 15.12 7.73 -15.34
C ARG A 337 13.92 7.17 -16.09
N GLN A 338 13.55 5.93 -15.83
CA GLN A 338 12.46 5.27 -16.52
C GLN A 338 11.79 4.23 -15.62
N ILE A 339 10.47 4.21 -15.65
CA ILE A 339 9.64 3.18 -15.03
C ILE A 339 9.00 2.34 -16.14
N THR A 340 9.18 1.03 -16.06
CA THR A 340 8.45 0.07 -16.88
C THR A 340 7.75 -0.93 -15.98
N VAL A 341 6.75 -1.61 -16.53
CA VAL A 341 6.06 -2.71 -15.85
C VAL A 341 6.27 -3.97 -16.67
N SER A 342 6.67 -5.05 -16.02
CA SER A 342 6.82 -6.36 -16.64
C SER A 342 6.02 -7.37 -15.83
N SER A 343 4.95 -7.92 -16.44
CA SER A 343 3.94 -8.71 -15.75
C SER A 343 3.35 -7.92 -14.57
N VAL A 344 3.74 -8.24 -13.34
CA VAL A 344 3.29 -7.58 -12.10
C VAL A 344 4.40 -6.77 -11.41
N LEU A 345 5.60 -6.72 -11.98
CA LEU A 345 6.75 -6.07 -11.38
C LEU A 345 6.97 -4.68 -11.98
N VAL A 346 7.04 -3.68 -11.11
CA VAL A 346 7.55 -2.36 -11.46
C VAL A 346 9.08 -2.44 -11.52
N LEU A 347 9.64 -1.94 -12.62
CA LEU A 347 11.07 -1.87 -12.87
C LEU A 347 11.46 -0.40 -13.05
N ALA A 348 12.21 0.14 -12.09
CA ALA A 348 12.69 1.51 -12.12
C ALA A 348 14.17 1.53 -12.51
N ARG A 349 14.47 1.92 -13.74
CA ARG A 349 15.85 2.07 -14.22
C ARG A 349 16.42 3.40 -13.73
N ALA A 350 17.58 3.33 -13.08
CA ALA A 350 18.26 4.49 -12.52
C ALA A 350 19.44 4.96 -13.39
N ALA A 351 19.88 6.19 -13.16
CA ALA A 351 20.97 6.85 -13.89
C ALA A 351 22.32 6.12 -13.77
N ASN A 352 22.57 5.46 -12.64
CA ASN A 352 23.75 4.62 -12.42
C ASN A 352 23.71 3.26 -13.15
N GLY A 353 22.69 3.02 -13.98
CA GLY A 353 22.52 1.78 -14.75
C GLY A 353 21.86 0.63 -13.99
N SER A 354 21.54 0.79 -12.70
CA SER A 354 20.79 -0.22 -11.94
C SER A 354 19.31 -0.25 -12.30
N VAL A 355 18.66 -1.38 -12.03
CA VAL A 355 17.20 -1.55 -12.10
C VAL A 355 16.70 -1.88 -10.70
N LEU A 356 15.94 -0.96 -10.13
CA LEU A 356 15.23 -1.14 -8.88
C LEU A 356 13.93 -1.92 -9.11
N VAL A 357 13.70 -2.94 -8.29
CA VAL A 357 12.41 -3.61 -8.12
C VAL A 357 11.88 -3.23 -6.72
N PRO A 358 11.00 -2.22 -6.61
CA PRO A 358 10.40 -1.84 -5.34
C PRO A 358 9.25 -2.80 -5.04
N PHE A 359 9.41 -3.67 -4.03
CA PHE A 359 8.39 -4.68 -3.71
C PHE A 359 8.08 -4.66 -2.21
N PRO A 360 7.08 -3.86 -1.78
CA PRO A 360 6.65 -3.83 -0.39
C PRO A 360 6.17 -5.23 0.06
N LEU A 361 6.80 -5.78 1.09
CA LEU A 361 6.41 -7.03 1.73
C LEU A 361 6.88 -7.02 3.18
N ASP A 362 6.29 -7.85 4.04
CA ASP A 362 6.72 -7.95 5.43
C ASP A 362 7.66 -9.14 5.66
N HIS A 363 7.39 -10.25 5.00
CA HIS A 363 8.25 -11.43 5.05
C HIS A 363 8.16 -12.24 3.75
N GLY A 364 9.27 -12.38 3.04
CA GLY A 364 9.36 -13.16 1.80
C GLY A 364 9.97 -14.54 2.02
N VAL A 365 9.25 -15.58 1.61
CA VAL A 365 9.71 -16.98 1.59
C VAL A 365 9.75 -17.50 0.16
N TRP A 366 10.70 -18.39 -0.15
CA TRP A 366 10.97 -18.88 -1.50
C TRP A 366 9.97 -19.95 -1.92
N THR A 367 8.75 -19.52 -2.23
CA THR A 367 7.69 -20.38 -2.77
C THR A 367 7.93 -20.71 -4.24
N GLU A 368 7.22 -21.72 -4.75
CA GLU A 368 7.17 -22.01 -6.19
C GLU A 368 6.76 -20.79 -7.01
N ARG A 369 5.72 -20.07 -6.57
CA ARG A 369 5.27 -18.82 -7.20
C ARG A 369 6.37 -17.73 -7.21
N ALA A 370 7.14 -17.62 -6.13
CA ALA A 370 8.27 -16.68 -6.08
C ALA A 370 9.34 -17.03 -7.11
N ALA A 371 9.63 -18.34 -7.25
CA ALA A 371 10.57 -18.85 -8.24
C ALA A 371 10.08 -18.58 -9.66
N ASP A 372 8.81 -18.85 -9.97
CA ASP A 372 8.21 -18.60 -11.29
C ASP A 372 8.29 -17.13 -11.71
N VAL A 373 7.98 -16.22 -10.78
CA VAL A 373 8.07 -14.77 -11.02
C VAL A 373 9.51 -14.36 -11.24
N ALA A 374 10.44 -14.83 -10.40
CA ALA A 374 11.85 -14.51 -10.53
C ALA A 374 12.45 -15.04 -11.84
N ASP A 375 12.12 -16.27 -12.22
CA ASP A 375 12.64 -16.91 -13.43
C ASP A 375 12.04 -16.29 -14.70
N SER A 376 10.75 -15.94 -14.67
CA SER A 376 10.11 -15.19 -15.75
C SER A 376 10.76 -13.82 -15.94
N PHE A 377 11.06 -13.12 -14.85
CA PHE A 377 11.80 -11.86 -14.89
C PHE A 377 13.20 -12.05 -15.49
N MET A 378 13.95 -13.06 -15.05
CA MET A 378 15.31 -13.31 -15.55
C MET A 378 15.32 -13.67 -17.04
N ARG A 379 14.38 -14.51 -17.51
CA ARG A 379 14.23 -14.83 -18.94
C ARG A 379 13.93 -13.58 -19.78
N GLY A 380 12.98 -12.75 -19.32
CA GLY A 380 12.63 -11.49 -20.01
C GLY A 380 13.84 -10.55 -20.17
N ARG A 381 14.77 -10.57 -19.22
CA ARG A 381 16.01 -9.78 -19.29
C ARG A 381 17.02 -10.29 -20.29
N GLU A 382 17.16 -11.61 -20.43
CA GLU A 382 18.13 -12.20 -21.36
C GLU A 382 17.80 -11.85 -22.80
N HIS A 383 16.52 -11.76 -23.14
CA HIS A 383 16.07 -11.34 -24.47
C HIS A 383 16.30 -9.85 -24.77
N GLN A 384 16.45 -9.00 -23.74
CA GLN A 384 16.60 -7.54 -23.90
C GLN A 384 18.06 -7.05 -23.92
N SER A 385 19.03 -7.81 -23.40
CA SER A 385 20.41 -7.33 -23.27
C SER A 385 21.36 -7.91 -24.34
N LYS A 386 21.70 -7.12 -25.37
CA LYS A 386 22.89 -7.35 -26.24
C LYS A 386 24.19 -6.77 -25.65
N GLY A 387 24.23 -6.43 -24.35
CA GLY A 387 25.36 -5.81 -23.67
C GLY A 387 25.40 -6.13 -22.16
N SER A 388 26.21 -5.39 -21.39
CA SER A 388 26.39 -5.60 -19.94
C SER A 388 25.06 -5.62 -19.20
N LYS A 389 24.77 -6.72 -18.48
CA LYS A 389 23.52 -6.90 -17.74
C LYS A 389 23.45 -5.84 -16.62
N PRO A 390 22.41 -4.96 -16.58
CA PRO A 390 22.27 -4.00 -15.49
C PRO A 390 22.14 -4.70 -14.14
N ARG A 391 22.70 -4.11 -13.09
CA ARG A 391 22.54 -4.60 -11.72
C ARG A 391 21.08 -4.49 -11.30
N VAL A 392 20.50 -5.56 -10.75
CA VAL A 392 19.14 -5.52 -10.21
C VAL A 392 19.19 -5.41 -8.70
N GLU A 393 18.37 -4.50 -8.17
CA GLU A 393 18.22 -4.30 -6.73
C GLU A 393 16.76 -4.52 -6.34
N LEU A 394 16.48 -5.55 -5.54
CA LEU A 394 15.18 -5.80 -4.94
C LEU A 394 15.13 -5.08 -3.60
N TRP A 395 14.21 -4.14 -3.44
CA TRP A 395 14.02 -3.38 -2.21
C TRP A 395 12.70 -3.78 -1.57
N VAL A 396 12.77 -4.29 -0.34
CA VAL A 396 11.61 -4.78 0.42
C VAL A 396 11.49 -4.08 1.77
N THR A 397 10.25 -3.82 2.19
CA THR A 397 9.96 -3.19 3.48
C THR A 397 10.26 -4.09 4.66
N GLY A 398 10.16 -5.40 4.50
CA GLY A 398 10.32 -6.38 5.57
C GLY A 398 11.60 -7.17 5.44
N THR A 399 11.47 -8.48 5.68
CA THR A 399 12.59 -9.43 5.68
C THR A 399 12.38 -10.55 4.65
N LEU A 400 13.45 -11.27 4.32
CA LEU A 400 13.44 -12.45 3.47
C LEU A 400 14.04 -13.64 4.21
N SER A 401 13.56 -14.83 3.90
CA SER A 401 14.14 -16.08 4.39
C SER A 401 15.59 -16.24 3.88
N PRO A 402 16.41 -17.05 4.58
CA PRO A 402 17.75 -17.40 4.09
C PRO A 402 17.73 -17.99 2.68
N LEU A 403 16.76 -18.86 2.37
CA LEU A 403 16.65 -19.48 1.05
C LEU A 403 16.28 -18.47 -0.04
N PHE A 404 15.36 -17.55 0.24
CA PHE A 404 14.99 -16.50 -0.72
C PHE A 404 16.20 -15.62 -1.04
N ARG A 405 16.98 -15.22 -0.03
CA ARG A 405 18.22 -14.44 -0.23
C ARG A 405 19.22 -15.19 -1.10
N GLU A 406 19.44 -16.47 -0.83
CA GLU A 406 20.34 -17.30 -1.61
C GLU A 406 19.89 -17.39 -3.08
N GLN A 407 18.60 -17.59 -3.32
CA GLN A 407 18.03 -17.73 -4.66
C GLN A 407 18.07 -16.43 -5.47
N MET A 408 17.90 -15.29 -4.81
CA MET A 408 18.11 -13.97 -5.41
C MET A 408 19.58 -13.71 -5.73
N ALA A 409 20.50 -14.06 -4.82
CA ALA A 409 21.93 -13.91 -5.04
C ALA A 409 22.43 -14.77 -6.22
N ARG A 410 21.96 -16.01 -6.34
CA ARG A 410 22.24 -16.90 -7.50
C ARG A 410 21.79 -16.29 -8.83
N ARG A 411 20.76 -15.45 -8.81
CA ARG A 411 20.24 -14.73 -9.99
C ARG A 411 20.91 -13.36 -10.20
N GLY A 412 21.92 -13.02 -9.40
CA GLY A 412 22.62 -11.73 -9.48
C GLY A 412 21.76 -10.54 -9.02
N VAL A 413 20.72 -10.80 -8.23
CA VAL A 413 19.85 -9.76 -7.65
C VAL A 413 20.38 -9.38 -6.27
N LYS A 414 20.71 -8.11 -6.08
CA LYS A 414 21.02 -7.58 -4.76
C LYS A 414 19.73 -7.32 -4.01
N VAL A 415 19.61 -7.84 -2.80
CA VAL A 415 18.47 -7.55 -1.92
C VAL A 415 18.83 -6.46 -0.93
N ASN A 416 17.91 -5.53 -0.69
CA ASN A 416 17.93 -4.60 0.43
C ASN A 416 16.63 -4.77 1.24
N GLU A 417 16.75 -5.25 2.48
CA GLU A 417 15.65 -5.48 3.42
C GLU A 417 15.45 -4.28 4.35
N ASN A 418 14.30 -4.20 5.02
CA ASN A 418 13.97 -3.16 5.99
C ASN A 418 14.13 -1.73 5.45
N VAL A 419 13.74 -1.50 4.18
CA VAL A 419 13.99 -0.21 3.53
C VAL A 419 13.26 0.97 4.17
N TYR A 420 12.27 0.74 5.05
CA TYR A 420 11.66 1.80 5.88
C TYR A 420 12.66 2.52 6.79
N ARG A 421 13.84 1.93 7.05
CA ARG A 421 14.94 2.59 7.80
C ARG A 421 15.70 3.61 6.94
N GLN A 422 15.62 3.46 5.62
CA GLN A 422 16.33 4.29 4.65
C GLN A 422 15.38 5.22 3.92
N VAL A 423 14.12 4.83 3.76
CA VAL A 423 13.08 5.54 3.03
C VAL A 423 11.99 5.92 4.03
N GLU A 424 11.57 7.18 3.97
CA GLU A 424 10.39 7.61 4.71
C GLU A 424 9.14 7.02 4.06
N LEU A 425 8.36 6.25 4.83
CA LEU A 425 7.04 5.73 4.46
C LEU A 425 5.98 6.43 5.31
N MET A 426 4.91 6.88 4.67
CA MET A 426 3.87 7.67 5.32
C MET A 426 2.77 6.79 5.89
N ASP A 427 2.99 6.34 7.13
CA ASP A 427 2.01 5.58 7.93
C ASP A 427 0.85 6.44 8.45
#